data_AF-A0A117I4X6-F1
#
_entry.id   AF-A0A117I4X6-F1
#
_cell.length_a   1.000
_cell.length_b   1.000
_cell.length_c   1.000
_cell.angle_alpha   90.00
_cell.angle_beta   90.00
_cell.angle_gamma   90.00
#
_symmetry.space_group_name_H-M   'P 1'
#
loop_
_entity.id
_entity.type
_entity.pdbx_description
1 polymer ?
#
loop_
_entity_poly.entity_id
_entity_poly.type
_entity_poly.pdbx_seq_one_letter_code
_entity_poly.pdbx_strand_id
1 'polypeptide(L)' 'MLLHVGRDRERRRRLSEIAVLQRGVDGVLDVCTAWHADTGFGAGAGILRRMLADRGVS' A
#
# COMPACT_ATOMS: atom_id res chain seq x y z
N MET A 1 -1.38 -7.29 0.01
CA MET A 1 -0.62 -6.05 0.19
C MET A 1 0.70 -6.22 -0.52
N LEU A 2 1.09 -5.23 -1.32
CA LEU A 2 2.34 -5.16 -2.04
C LEU A 2 3.12 -3.94 -1.51
N LEU A 3 4.44 -4.09 -1.30
CA LEU A 3 5.33 -2.99 -0.98
C LEU A 3 6.28 -2.76 -2.14
N HIS A 4 6.32 -1.53 -2.64
CA HIS A 4 7.33 -1.09 -3.59
C HIS A 4 8.45 -0.35 -2.83
N VAL A 5 9.65 -0.90 -2.88
CA VAL A 5 10.86 -0.28 -2.31
C VAL A 5 11.81 0.08 -3.45
N GLY A 6 12.13 1.37 -3.58
CA GLY A 6 13.13 1.90 -4.49
C GLY A 6 14.43 2.26 -3.77
N ARG A 7 15.32 2.98 -4.47
CA ARG A 7 16.50 3.63 -3.88
C ARG A 7 16.39 5.14 -3.97
N ASP A 8 16.80 5.85 -2.93
CA ASP A 8 16.90 7.32 -2.93
C ASP A 8 18.19 7.80 -3.62
N ARG A 9 18.40 9.12 -3.71
CA ARG A 9 19.60 9.73 -4.33
C ARG A 9 20.89 9.38 -3.58
N GLU A 10 20.79 9.00 -2.31
CA GLU A 10 21.89 8.54 -1.45
C GLU A 10 22.08 7.00 -1.53
N ARG A 11 21.39 6.33 -2.48
CA ARG A 11 21.36 4.87 -2.68
C ARG A 11 20.80 4.07 -1.50
N ARG A 12 20.11 4.70 -0.55
CA ARG A 12 19.45 4.01 0.55
C ARG A 12 18.11 3.46 0.09
N ARG A 13 17.65 2.38 0.73
CA ARG A 13 16.33 1.80 0.49
C ARG A 13 15.26 2.80 0.95
N ARG A 14 14.34 3.16 0.08
CA ARG A 14 13.19 4.03 0.38
C ARG A 14 11.91 3.32 -0.05
N LEU A 15 10.94 3.21 0.86
CA LEU A 15 9.59 2.79 0.51
C LEU A 15 8.97 3.85 -0.40
N SER A 16 8.64 3.48 -1.63
CA SER A 16 8.00 4.38 -2.61
C SER A 16 6.49 4.24 -2.59
N GLU A 17 5.97 3.03 -2.39
CA GLU A 17 4.53 2.78 -2.41
C GLU A 17 4.12 1.61 -1.52
N ILE A 18 2.93 1.71 -0.94
CA ILE A 18 2.16 0.59 -0.40
C ILE A 18 0.86 0.49 -1.21
N ALA A 19 0.63 -0.66 -1.82
CA ALA A 19 -0.62 -0.98 -2.49
C ALA A 19 -1.34 -2.14 -1.79
N VAL A 20 -2.67 -2.05 -1.69
CA VAL A 20 -3.51 -3.16 -1.23
C VAL A 20 -4.07 -3.90 -2.44
N LEU A 21 -4.24 -5.22 -2.26
CA LEU A 21 -4.92 -6.05 -3.23
C LEU A 21 -6.31 -6.32 -2.70
N GLN A 22 -7.32 -6.02 -3.49
CA GLN A 22 -8.71 -6.30 -3.18
C GLN A 22 -9.25 -7.27 -4.23
N ARG A 23 -10.02 -8.29 -3.79
CA ARG A 23 -10.77 -9.11 -4.74
C ARG A 23 -12.03 -8.35 -5.16
N GLY A 24 -12.15 -8.12 -6.46
CA GLY A 24 -13.37 -7.70 -7.12
C GLY A 24 -14.41 -8.82 -7.17
N VAL A 25 -15.63 -8.46 -7.54
CA VAL A 25 -16.81 -9.36 -7.56
C VAL A 25 -16.73 -10.46 -8.61
N ASP A 26 -15.90 -10.28 -9.62
CA ASP A 26 -15.60 -11.19 -10.71
C ASP A 26 -14.39 -12.10 -10.41
N GLY A 27 -13.80 -11.99 -9.21
CA GLY A 27 -12.59 -12.72 -8.82
C GLY A 27 -11.28 -12.09 -9.32
N VAL A 28 -11.35 -10.95 -10.02
CA VAL A 28 -10.18 -10.17 -10.42
C VAL A 28 -9.60 -9.45 -9.21
N LEU A 29 -8.27 -9.29 -9.18
CA LEU A 29 -7.60 -8.53 -8.13
C LEU A 29 -7.39 -7.09 -8.59
N ASP A 30 -8.00 -6.16 -7.86
CA ASP A 30 -7.73 -4.74 -8.00
C ASP A 30 -6.53 -4.35 -7.14
N VAL A 31 -5.69 -3.47 -7.70
CA VAL A 31 -4.55 -2.86 -7.00
C VAL A 31 -4.92 -1.43 -6.66
N CYS A 32 -5.01 -1.13 -5.36
CA CYS A 32 -5.31 0.23 -4.88
C CYS A 32 -4.11 0.77 -4.12
N THR A 33 -3.52 1.87 -4.59
CA THR A 33 -2.48 2.59 -3.85
C THR A 33 -3.06 3.09 -2.53
N ALA A 34 -2.49 2.60 -1.42
CA ALA A 34 -2.86 3.02 -0.08
C ALA A 34 -2.01 4.21 0.37
N TRP A 35 -0.75 4.24 -0.02
CA TRP A 35 0.16 5.35 0.25
C TRP A 35 1.28 5.38 -0.79
N HIS A 36 1.65 6.57 -1.25
CA HIS A 36 2.81 6.81 -2.11
C HIS A 36 3.67 7.93 -1.54
N ALA A 37 4.98 7.80 -1.67
CA ALA A 37 5.91 8.67 -0.97
C ALA A 37 5.89 10.13 -1.45
N ASP A 38 5.38 10.38 -2.66
CA ASP A 38 5.32 11.71 -3.25
C ASP A 38 3.91 12.33 -3.20
N THR A 39 2.86 11.54 -3.02
CA THR A 39 1.46 12.01 -3.02
C THR A 39 0.69 11.71 -1.73
N GLY A 40 1.30 10.98 -0.79
CA GLY A 40 0.67 10.61 0.48
C GLY A 40 -0.36 9.50 0.33
N PHE A 41 -1.38 9.52 1.20
CA PHE A 41 -2.42 8.48 1.24
C PHE A 41 -3.33 8.52 0.01
N GLY A 42 -3.64 7.33 -0.51
CA GLY A 42 -4.55 7.12 -1.64
C GLY A 42 -5.85 6.41 -1.24
N ALA A 43 -6.65 6.03 -2.25
CA ALA A 43 -7.94 5.37 -2.04
C ALA A 43 -7.85 4.05 -1.24
N GLY A 44 -6.69 3.38 -1.27
CA GLY A 44 -6.45 2.15 -0.50
C GLY A 44 -6.17 2.36 0.99
N ALA A 45 -6.04 3.60 1.47
CA ALA A 45 -5.59 3.88 2.84
C ALA A 45 -6.50 3.30 3.93
N GLY A 46 -7.82 3.42 3.75
CA GLY A 46 -8.80 2.86 4.67
C GLY A 46 -8.74 1.33 4.76
N ILE A 47 -8.52 0.68 3.61
CA ILE A 47 -8.37 -0.78 3.51
C ILE A 47 -7.09 -1.22 4.22
N LEU A 48 -5.97 -0.53 3.97
CA LEU A 48 -4.70 -0.78 4.66
C LEU A 48 -4.86 -0.65 6.18
N ARG A 49 -5.52 0.42 6.65
CA ARG A 49 -5.76 0.64 8.08
C ARG A 49 -6.56 -0.50 8.70
N ARG A 50 -7.60 -0.99 8.02
CA ARG A 50 -8.36 -2.15 8.48
C ARG A 50 -7.51 -3.42 8.53
N MET A 51 -6.71 -3.67 7.49
CA MET A 51 -5.79 -4.82 7.45
C MET A 51 -4.78 -4.80 8.61
N LEU A 52 -4.28 -3.63 9.02
CA LEU A 52 -3.38 -3.49 10.16
C LEU A 52 -4.11 -3.71 11.49
N ALA A 53 -5.30 -3.13 11.65
CA ALA A 53 -6.14 -3.32 12.84
C ALA A 53 -6.52 -4.80 13.03
N ASP A 54 -6.89 -5.50 11.96
CA ASP A 54 -7.21 -6.94 11.98
C ASP A 54 -6.01 -7.80 12.41
N ARG A 55 -4.78 -7.26 12.30
CA ARG A 55 -3.52 -7.90 12.74
C ARG A 55 -3.10 -7.46 14.15
N GLY A 56 -3.89 -6.63 14.82
CA GLY A 56 -3.56 -6.12 16.16
C GLY A 56 -2.50 -5.01 16.18
N VAL A 57 -2.23 -4.36 15.05
CA VAL A 57 -1.33 -3.21 14.96
C VAL A 57 -2.17 -1.93 15.09
N SER A 58 -2.02 -1.19 16.19
CA SER A 58 -2.71 0.09 16.46
C SER A 58 -1.79 1.29 16.30
#